data_AF-A0A9J7J664-F1
#
_entry.id   AF-A0A9J7J664-F1
#
_cell.length_a   1.000
_cell.length_b   1.000
_cell.length_c   1.000
_cell.angle_alpha   90.00
_cell.angle_beta   90.00
_cell.angle_gamma   90.00
#
_symmetry.space_group_name_H-M   'P 1'
#
loop_
_entity.id
_entity.type
_entity.pdbx_description
1 polymer ?
#
loop_
_entity_poly.entity_id
_entity_poly.type
_entity_poly.pdbx_seq_one_letter_code
_entity_poly.pdbx_strand_id
1 'polypeptide(L)'
;MPAYSQFSPSTLVGQQFGAIGVAGSSLTSFGTEASSSSILSQNSSSPPCFLYAFFPLKRPGILDRRKCSWKPWMVALTTTSVLLALSIIIGLLVYFLVYEQKSHYYQGSFRIPSITYSPDLSIEQSRHQTSLKQKLINEIDMIFQRSSLKYHYVKSHVVNFRPSNDGLKADILIKFQFPHNNVGTLKKQADSILYKKLQSTQSSLKRDISLPHLREINAAQAENILNSDCGLGMEYPPTARIADGKPAEKASWPWQSSLQVDGIHLCGASLIGSQWLLTSAHCFDTYKNPKLWTVSFGTTLSHPLMTRKIASIIIHENYASHKHDDDIAVVKLSSPILFSENLRRVCLPDATFQVLPKSKVFVTGWGALKANGPFPNSLQEVEIEIISNDVCNQVNVYGGAVSSAMICAGFLTGKLDACEGDSGGPLVISHDRNIWYLLGIVSWGIDCGKENKPGIYTRVTHYRNWIKSKTNI
;
A
#
# COMPACT_ATOMS: atom_id res chain seq x y z
N MET A 1 -54.76 -0.24 -11.17
CA MET A 1 -55.43 -1.50 -10.78
C MET A 1 -55.41 -2.44 -11.97
N PRO A 2 -55.15 -3.75 -11.79
CA PRO A 2 -54.22 -4.39 -10.84
C PRO A 2 -53.18 -5.24 -11.64
N ALA A 3 -52.01 -5.62 -11.12
CA ALA A 3 -51.88 -6.62 -10.05
C ALA A 3 -50.61 -6.39 -9.20
N TYR A 4 -50.85 -6.38 -7.90
CA TYR A 4 -49.90 -6.46 -6.81
C TYR A 4 -49.43 -7.90 -6.62
N SER A 5 -48.15 -8.12 -6.31
CA SER A 5 -47.72 -9.29 -5.54
C SER A 5 -46.98 -8.83 -4.29
N GLN A 6 -47.67 -8.99 -3.16
CA GLN A 6 -47.16 -8.82 -1.81
C GLN A 6 -46.32 -10.04 -1.44
N PHE A 7 -45.21 -9.83 -0.75
CA PHE A 7 -44.66 -10.83 0.18
C PHE A 7 -44.38 -10.14 1.51
N SER A 8 -45.04 -10.63 2.55
CA SER A 8 -44.79 -10.33 3.96
C SER A 8 -44.41 -11.63 4.69
N PRO A 9 -43.74 -11.54 5.84
CA PRO A 9 -42.91 -12.61 6.39
C PRO A 9 -43.69 -13.53 7.35
N SER A 10 -43.31 -14.80 7.39
CA SER A 10 -43.86 -15.79 8.33
C SER A 10 -42.88 -16.07 9.47
N THR A 11 -43.36 -15.79 10.67
CA THR A 11 -42.81 -16.09 11.99
C THR A 11 -43.20 -17.51 12.44
N LEU A 12 -42.31 -18.25 13.11
CA LEU A 12 -42.57 -19.35 14.08
C LEU A 12 -41.26 -19.56 14.88
N VAL A 13 -41.16 -19.11 16.14
CA VAL A 13 -41.38 -19.88 17.40
C VAL A 13 -40.69 -21.26 17.33
N GLY A 14 -39.74 -21.68 18.18
CA GLY A 14 -39.38 -21.32 19.54
C GLY A 14 -39.33 -22.63 20.34
N GLN A 15 -38.15 -23.09 20.78
CA GLN A 15 -38.03 -24.00 21.92
C GLN A 15 -36.60 -24.02 22.49
N GLN A 16 -36.58 -24.00 23.82
CA GLN A 16 -35.45 -23.86 24.75
C GLN A 16 -35.37 -25.15 25.60
N PHE A 17 -34.36 -25.23 26.48
CA PHE A 17 -33.98 -26.27 27.46
C PHE A 17 -32.88 -27.24 26.99
N GLY A 18 -31.79 -27.48 27.73
CA GLY A 18 -31.51 -27.16 29.13
C GLY A 18 -30.01 -27.18 29.47
N ALA A 19 -29.70 -26.51 30.57
CA ALA A 19 -28.40 -26.41 31.21
C ALA A 19 -28.20 -27.53 32.26
N ILE A 20 -26.94 -27.92 32.48
CA ILE A 20 -26.49 -28.58 33.71
C ILE A 20 -25.14 -27.93 34.11
N GLY A 21 -25.12 -27.17 35.21
CA GLY A 21 -23.93 -26.92 36.04
C GLY A 21 -23.76 -28.08 37.04
N VAL A 22 -22.85 -28.17 38.01
CA VAL A 22 -21.95 -27.29 38.78
C VAL A 22 -21.00 -28.28 39.51
N ALA A 23 -19.72 -28.00 39.75
CA ALA A 23 -19.09 -27.74 41.06
C ALA A 23 -17.56 -27.82 40.86
N GLY A 24 -16.71 -26.89 41.33
CA GLY A 24 -16.45 -26.53 42.73
C GLY A 24 -15.52 -27.60 43.34
N SER A 25 -14.35 -27.36 43.94
CA SER A 25 -13.77 -26.22 44.66
C SER A 25 -12.37 -26.68 45.14
N SER A 26 -11.28 -25.94 44.90
CA SER A 26 -10.54 -25.09 45.87
C SER A 26 -9.58 -25.76 46.87
N LEU A 27 -8.40 -25.13 46.97
CA LEU A 27 -7.59 -24.82 48.18
C LEU A 27 -6.57 -25.84 48.76
N THR A 28 -5.30 -25.46 48.56
CA THR A 28 -4.22 -25.25 49.55
C THR A 28 -3.51 -26.39 50.29
N SER A 29 -2.18 -26.19 50.38
CA SER A 29 -1.37 -26.10 51.61
C SER A 29 -0.41 -27.27 51.94
N PHE A 30 0.88 -26.90 52.02
CA PHE A 30 1.96 -27.41 52.90
C PHE A 30 2.32 -28.92 52.76
N GLY A 31 3.58 -29.35 52.72
CA GLY A 31 4.82 -28.83 53.27
C GLY A 31 5.46 -29.98 54.08
N THR A 32 6.79 -30.15 53.98
CA THR A 32 7.70 -30.98 54.84
C THR A 32 7.47 -32.50 54.81
N GLU A 33 8.43 -33.43 54.92
CA GLU A 33 9.84 -33.42 55.30
C GLU A 33 10.47 -34.80 54.96
N ALA A 34 11.80 -34.88 55.05
CA ALA A 34 12.70 -36.05 55.07
C ALA A 34 12.09 -37.39 55.55
N SER A 35 12.52 -38.58 55.12
CA SER A 35 13.82 -39.17 55.50
C SER A 35 13.98 -40.60 54.91
N SER A 36 15.16 -40.85 54.34
CA SER A 36 16.07 -41.98 54.63
C SER A 36 15.68 -43.46 54.40
N SER A 37 16.47 -44.05 53.48
CA SER A 37 17.22 -45.33 53.61
C SER A 37 16.41 -46.64 53.40
N SER A 38 16.85 -47.68 52.66
CA SER A 38 18.21 -48.14 52.30
C SER A 38 18.19 -49.41 51.40
N ILE A 39 19.28 -49.62 50.61
CA ILE A 39 19.95 -50.92 50.27
C ILE A 39 19.24 -51.79 49.19
N LEU A 40 19.80 -52.42 48.15
CA LEU A 40 21.13 -52.84 47.60
C LEU A 40 20.86 -53.10 46.08
N SER A 41 21.71 -52.92 45.05
CA SER A 41 22.93 -53.70 44.72
C SER A 41 23.37 -53.35 43.28
N GLN A 42 24.65 -52.95 43.15
CA GLN A 42 25.62 -53.09 42.04
C GLN A 42 25.16 -53.37 40.59
N ASN A 43 25.55 -52.49 39.66
CA ASN A 43 26.40 -52.88 38.53
C ASN A 43 27.16 -51.68 37.93
N SER A 44 28.44 -51.88 37.63
CA SER A 44 29.42 -50.88 37.27
C SER A 44 29.38 -50.50 35.78
N SER A 45 29.40 -49.20 35.48
CA SER A 45 29.87 -48.68 34.19
C SER A 45 30.47 -47.28 34.37
N SER A 46 31.64 -47.10 33.77
CA SER A 46 32.60 -46.01 33.94
C SER A 46 32.09 -44.64 33.44
N PRO A 47 32.56 -43.50 33.97
CA PRO A 47 32.12 -42.16 33.55
C PRO A 47 32.87 -41.64 32.30
N PRO A 48 32.31 -40.68 31.55
CA PRO A 48 33.00 -40.00 30.45
C PRO A 48 33.98 -38.94 30.98
N CYS A 49 35.16 -38.84 30.35
CA CYS A 49 36.17 -37.83 30.63
C CYS A 49 35.71 -36.42 30.21
N PHE A 50 35.41 -35.56 31.17
CA PHE A 50 35.42 -34.10 31.00
C PHE A 50 36.07 -33.45 32.24
N LEU A 51 36.93 -32.45 31.98
CA LEU A 51 37.63 -31.56 32.93
C LEU A 51 38.77 -32.26 33.70
N TYR A 52 40.04 -31.80 33.69
CA TYR A 52 40.52 -30.48 34.12
C TYR A 52 41.81 -30.07 33.37
N ALA A 53 41.91 -28.78 33.08
CA ALA A 53 43.18 -28.07 32.94
C ALA A 53 43.33 -27.10 34.12
N PHE A 54 44.59 -26.81 34.49
CA PHE A 54 45.12 -25.78 35.40
C PHE A 54 45.86 -26.28 36.67
N PHE A 55 47.11 -25.82 36.74
CA PHE A 55 48.16 -25.80 37.77
C PHE A 55 49.35 -26.79 37.65
N PRO A 56 50.60 -26.32 37.91
CA PRO A 56 51.82 -26.93 37.38
C PRO A 56 52.75 -27.59 38.44
N LEU A 57 53.76 -28.30 37.92
CA LEU A 57 55.05 -28.71 38.53
C LEU A 57 55.09 -29.92 39.50
N LYS A 58 55.38 -31.10 38.92
CA LYS A 58 56.51 -31.98 39.30
C LYS A 58 56.80 -33.01 38.17
N ARG A 59 58.08 -33.14 37.77
CA ARG A 59 58.61 -34.16 36.82
C ARG A 59 58.70 -35.56 37.49
N PRO A 60 59.02 -36.64 36.76
CA PRO A 60 58.37 -37.17 35.56
C PRO A 60 58.01 -38.65 35.80
N GLY A 61 56.72 -38.97 35.93
CA GLY A 61 56.26 -40.35 35.79
C GLY A 61 56.07 -40.63 34.30
N ILE A 62 56.64 -41.73 33.80
CA ILE A 62 56.40 -42.24 32.45
C ILE A 62 54.89 -42.54 32.36
N LEU A 63 54.11 -41.55 31.92
CA LEU A 63 52.71 -41.73 31.58
C LEU A 63 52.65 -42.10 30.11
N ASP A 64 52.46 -43.39 29.92
CA ASP A 64 51.97 -44.05 28.73
C ASP A 64 51.14 -43.10 27.85
N ARG A 65 51.65 -42.80 26.65
CA ARG A 65 50.96 -41.99 25.65
C ARG A 65 49.78 -42.83 25.14
N ARG A 66 48.68 -42.87 25.91
CA ARG A 66 47.41 -43.43 25.46
C ARG A 66 46.99 -42.66 24.22
N LYS A 67 47.29 -43.22 23.04
CA LYS A 67 46.59 -42.89 21.82
C LYS A 67 45.15 -43.30 22.06
N CYS A 68 44.30 -42.34 22.43
CA CYS A 68 42.85 -42.52 22.31
C CYS A 68 42.56 -42.78 20.84
N SER A 69 42.55 -44.04 20.45
CA SER A 69 42.12 -44.49 19.13
C SER A 69 40.60 -44.33 19.11
N TRP A 70 40.14 -43.19 18.61
CA TRP A 70 38.73 -43.01 18.35
C TRP A 70 38.31 -44.02 17.31
N LYS A 71 37.31 -44.85 17.62
CA LYS A 71 36.72 -45.74 16.62
C LYS A 71 36.21 -44.88 15.45
N PRO A 72 36.38 -45.30 14.18
CA PRO A 72 36.02 -44.49 13.01
C PRO A 72 34.61 -43.90 13.05
N TRP A 73 33.64 -44.63 13.61
CA TRP A 73 32.26 -44.18 13.77
C TRP A 73 32.10 -43.00 14.75
N MET A 74 32.93 -42.91 15.80
CA MET A 74 32.90 -41.79 16.74
C MET A 74 33.46 -40.51 16.11
N VAL A 75 34.50 -40.63 15.29
CA VAL A 75 35.02 -39.51 14.51
C VAL A 75 33.97 -39.02 13.51
N ALA A 76 33.28 -39.94 12.83
CA ALA A 76 32.21 -39.59 11.90
C ALA A 76 31.02 -38.88 12.59
N LEU A 77 30.63 -39.30 13.80
CA LEU A 77 29.56 -38.64 14.56
C LEU A 77 29.95 -37.24 15.03
N THR A 78 31.19 -37.03 15.50
CA THR A 78 31.60 -35.70 15.93
C THR A 78 31.83 -34.75 14.77
N THR A 79 32.38 -35.22 13.65
CA THR A 79 32.52 -34.37 12.45
C THR A 79 31.16 -33.97 11.89
N THR A 80 30.21 -34.91 11.80
CA THR A 80 28.83 -34.59 11.35
C THR A 80 28.11 -33.64 12.31
N SER A 81 28.24 -33.83 13.62
CA SER A 81 27.65 -32.93 14.61
C SER A 81 28.25 -31.51 14.55
N VAL A 82 29.57 -31.40 14.38
CA VAL A 82 30.25 -30.10 14.19
C VAL A 82 29.82 -29.44 12.88
N LEU A 83 29.71 -30.19 11.79
CA LEU A 83 29.24 -29.66 10.51
C LEU A 83 27.79 -29.17 10.58
N LEU A 84 26.92 -29.89 11.29
CA LEU A 84 25.52 -29.49 11.51
C LEU A 84 25.43 -28.22 12.39
N ALA A 85 26.24 -28.14 13.45
CA ALA A 85 26.29 -26.95 14.28
C ALA A 85 26.80 -25.73 13.50
N LEU A 86 27.84 -25.90 12.69
CA LEU A 86 28.37 -24.85 11.82
C LEU A 86 27.34 -24.40 10.78
N SER A 87 26.61 -25.32 10.14
CA SER A 87 25.59 -24.95 9.16
C SER A 87 24.40 -24.21 9.79
N ILE A 88 23.99 -24.58 11.01
CA ILE A 88 22.98 -23.84 11.77
C ILE A 88 23.49 -22.44 12.15
N ILE A 89 24.72 -22.32 12.65
CA ILE A 89 25.31 -21.02 13.02
C ILE A 89 25.44 -20.12 11.79
N ILE A 90 25.91 -20.64 10.66
CA ILE A 90 25.99 -19.90 9.39
C ILE A 90 24.59 -19.52 8.93
N GLY A 91 23.61 -20.42 8.98
CA GLY A 91 22.22 -20.14 8.63
C GLY A 91 21.60 -19.05 9.49
N LEU A 92 21.82 -19.08 10.81
CA LEU A 92 21.38 -18.03 11.73
C LEU A 92 22.10 -16.72 11.48
N LEU A 93 23.42 -16.74 11.24
CA LEU A 93 24.17 -15.53 10.90
C LEU A 93 23.68 -14.90 9.60
N VAL A 94 23.44 -15.71 8.56
CA VAL A 94 22.85 -15.23 7.30
C VAL A 94 21.45 -14.68 7.54
N TYR A 95 20.61 -15.37 8.32
CA TYR A 95 19.28 -14.89 8.68
C TYR A 95 19.31 -13.54 9.42
N PHE A 96 20.16 -13.39 10.43
CA PHE A 96 20.28 -12.12 11.16
C PHE A 96 20.93 -11.00 10.34
N LEU A 97 21.93 -11.30 9.51
CA LEU A 97 22.64 -10.29 8.71
C LEU A 97 21.86 -9.85 7.45
N VAL A 98 21.05 -10.75 6.88
CA VAL A 98 20.30 -10.51 5.63
C VAL A 98 18.82 -10.23 5.89
N TYR A 99 18.20 -10.94 6.82
CA TYR A 99 16.73 -10.93 6.99
C TYR A 99 16.22 -9.96 8.07
N GLU A 100 17.04 -9.63 9.08
CA GLU A 100 16.67 -8.71 10.18
C GLU A 100 17.03 -7.23 9.88
N GLN A 101 17.27 -6.85 8.63
CA GLN A 101 17.56 -5.44 8.33
C GLN A 101 16.29 -4.58 8.40
N LYS A 102 16.26 -3.63 9.34
CA LYS A 102 15.13 -2.70 9.53
C LYS A 102 15.32 -1.45 8.69
N SER A 103 14.21 -0.87 8.25
CA SER A 103 14.21 0.42 7.56
C SER A 103 14.33 1.56 8.58
N HIS A 104 15.28 2.46 8.33
CA HIS A 104 15.52 3.66 9.12
C HIS A 104 15.37 4.90 8.25
N TYR A 105 14.66 5.91 8.77
CA TYR A 105 14.25 7.07 7.99
C TYR A 105 14.77 8.35 8.63
N TYR A 106 15.31 9.22 7.79
CA TYR A 106 15.93 10.46 8.24
C TYR A 106 15.46 11.64 7.40
N GLN A 107 15.08 12.73 8.06
CA GLN A 107 14.75 14.00 7.45
C GLN A 107 15.94 14.95 7.47
N GLY A 108 16.11 15.70 6.38
CA GLY A 108 16.97 16.88 6.35
C GLY A 108 16.33 18.01 5.53
N SER A 109 16.75 19.25 5.81
CA SER A 109 16.40 20.41 4.99
C SER A 109 17.67 20.99 4.36
N PHE A 110 17.61 21.23 3.06
CA PHE A 110 18.74 21.69 2.25
C PHE A 110 18.37 22.98 1.54
N ARG A 111 19.28 23.96 1.54
CA ARG A 111 19.14 25.23 0.83
C ARG A 111 19.70 25.10 -0.59
N ILE A 112 19.07 25.76 -1.53
CA ILE A 112 19.48 25.87 -2.94
C ILE A 112 19.50 27.36 -3.28
N PRO A 113 20.64 28.04 -3.06
CA PRO A 113 20.72 29.49 -3.26
C PRO A 113 20.56 29.90 -4.72
N SER A 114 20.88 29.01 -5.66
CA SER A 114 20.82 29.27 -7.10
C SER A 114 19.41 29.29 -7.68
N ILE A 115 18.38 28.93 -6.90
CA ILE A 115 16.99 28.83 -7.35
C ILE A 115 16.10 29.70 -6.48
N THR A 116 15.34 30.60 -7.11
CA THR A 116 14.30 31.38 -6.44
C THR A 116 13.01 30.56 -6.37
N TYR A 117 12.27 30.65 -5.26
CA TYR A 117 10.99 29.96 -5.13
C TYR A 117 9.97 30.51 -6.15
N SER A 118 9.38 29.62 -6.94
CA SER A 118 8.21 29.91 -7.79
C SER A 118 6.97 29.23 -7.19
N PRO A 119 5.78 29.86 -7.22
CA PRO A 119 4.52 29.21 -6.87
C PRO A 119 4.27 27.90 -7.61
N ASP A 120 4.82 27.71 -8.82
CA ASP A 120 4.71 26.47 -9.59
C ASP A 120 5.33 25.25 -8.88
N LEU A 121 6.24 25.47 -7.93
CA LEU A 121 6.82 24.42 -7.09
C LEU A 121 5.84 23.90 -6.03
N SER A 122 4.74 24.61 -5.77
CA SER A 122 3.65 24.14 -4.91
C SER A 122 2.61 23.33 -5.67
N ILE A 123 2.56 23.48 -6.99
CA ILE A 123 1.65 22.73 -7.86
C ILE A 123 2.20 21.31 -7.98
N GLU A 124 1.41 20.34 -7.51
CA GLU A 124 1.78 18.94 -7.55
C GLU A 124 1.97 18.47 -9.00
N GLN A 125 3.05 17.73 -9.26
CA GLN A 125 3.38 17.17 -10.57
C GLN A 125 3.63 18.18 -11.70
N SER A 126 3.77 19.48 -11.39
CA SER A 126 4.19 20.46 -12.40
C SER A 126 5.54 20.05 -13.03
N ARG A 127 5.71 20.29 -14.34
CA ARG A 127 6.96 19.92 -15.03
C ARG A 127 8.20 20.49 -14.33
N HIS A 128 8.10 21.71 -13.83
CA HIS A 128 9.18 22.39 -13.11
C HIS A 128 9.47 21.72 -11.76
N GLN A 129 8.44 21.42 -10.96
CA GLN A 129 8.59 20.71 -9.68
C GLN A 129 9.20 19.32 -9.89
N THR A 130 8.66 18.54 -10.83
CA THR A 130 9.10 17.17 -11.11
C THR A 130 10.55 17.13 -11.61
N SER A 131 10.93 18.05 -12.52
CA SER A 131 12.31 18.17 -13.00
C SER A 131 13.28 18.49 -11.87
N LEU A 132 12.92 19.43 -11.00
CA LEU A 132 13.75 19.82 -9.87
C LEU A 132 13.85 18.72 -8.81
N LYS A 133 12.73 18.05 -8.46
CA LYS A 133 12.72 16.86 -7.58
C LYS A 133 13.70 15.81 -8.09
N GLN A 134 13.63 15.46 -9.38
CA GLN A 134 14.51 14.45 -9.96
C GLN A 134 15.99 14.84 -9.90
N LYS A 135 16.30 16.11 -10.21
CA LYS A 135 17.68 16.61 -10.15
C LYS A 135 18.26 16.48 -8.73
N LEU A 136 17.49 16.85 -7.72
CA LEU A 136 17.88 16.73 -6.31
C LEU A 136 18.07 15.28 -5.87
N ILE A 137 17.10 14.42 -6.22
CA ILE A 137 17.16 12.98 -5.90
C ILE A 137 18.43 12.39 -6.50
N ASN A 138 18.71 12.64 -7.79
CA ASN A 138 19.91 12.15 -8.45
C ASN A 138 21.19 12.64 -7.75
N GLU A 139 21.25 13.91 -7.33
CA GLU A 139 22.40 14.44 -6.61
C GLU A 139 22.64 13.68 -5.30
N ILE A 140 21.59 13.47 -4.48
CA ILE A 140 21.69 12.78 -3.19
C ILE A 140 21.97 11.29 -3.34
N ASP A 141 21.31 10.63 -4.29
CA ASP A 141 21.55 9.23 -4.62
C ASP A 141 23.03 9.03 -4.95
N MET A 142 23.62 9.90 -5.78
CA MET A 142 25.04 9.84 -6.11
C MET A 142 25.95 10.06 -4.89
N ILE A 143 25.56 10.90 -3.92
CA ILE A 143 26.33 11.10 -2.68
C ILE A 143 26.44 9.78 -1.91
N PHE A 144 25.31 9.10 -1.68
CA PHE A 144 25.30 7.90 -0.84
C PHE A 144 25.78 6.64 -1.58
N GLN A 145 25.43 6.48 -2.87
CA GLN A 145 25.89 5.35 -3.68
C GLN A 145 27.42 5.33 -3.86
N ARG A 146 28.08 6.50 -3.81
CA ARG A 146 29.55 6.62 -3.87
C ARG A 146 30.21 6.74 -2.50
N SER A 147 29.48 6.47 -1.42
CA SER A 147 29.99 6.54 -0.05
C SER A 147 30.18 5.17 0.59
N SER A 148 30.71 5.15 1.82
CA SER A 148 30.78 3.94 2.64
C SER A 148 29.40 3.37 3.01
N LEU A 149 28.32 4.15 2.86
CA LEU A 149 26.95 3.75 3.17
C LEU A 149 26.20 3.14 1.98
N LYS A 150 26.86 2.90 0.83
CA LYS A 150 26.19 2.45 -0.40
C LYS A 150 25.33 1.18 -0.23
N TYR A 151 25.76 0.25 0.63
CA TYR A 151 25.05 -1.02 0.89
C TYR A 151 23.91 -0.89 1.90
N HIS A 152 23.84 0.24 2.62
CA HIS A 152 22.76 0.55 3.55
C HIS A 152 21.77 1.55 2.97
N TYR A 153 22.16 2.28 1.93
CA TYR A 153 21.34 3.26 1.27
C TYR A 153 20.27 2.59 0.41
N VAL A 154 19.00 2.97 0.60
CA VAL A 154 17.89 2.46 -0.21
C VAL A 154 17.47 3.50 -1.24
N LYS A 155 16.99 4.66 -0.77
CA LYS A 155 16.50 5.74 -1.64
C LYS A 155 16.39 7.08 -0.92
N SER A 156 16.31 8.16 -1.70
CA SER A 156 15.95 9.49 -1.24
C SER A 156 14.65 9.96 -1.88
N HIS A 157 13.98 10.90 -1.22
CA HIS A 157 12.73 11.47 -1.71
C HIS A 157 12.62 12.94 -1.29
N VAL A 158 12.22 13.81 -2.22
CA VAL A 158 12.00 15.23 -1.95
C VAL A 158 10.56 15.42 -1.50
N VAL A 159 10.40 15.73 -0.22
CA VAL A 159 9.11 15.88 0.47
C VAL A 159 8.39 17.14 0.02
N ASN A 160 9.07 18.29 0.09
CA ASN A 160 8.49 19.58 -0.29
C ASN A 160 9.57 20.62 -0.56
N PHE A 161 9.18 21.67 -1.27
CA PHE A 161 9.94 22.90 -1.46
C PHE A 161 9.31 24.06 -0.69
N ARG A 162 10.13 24.84 0.01
CA ARG A 162 9.69 26.00 0.80
C ARG A 162 10.52 27.25 0.46
N PRO A 163 9.92 28.44 0.46
CA PRO A 163 10.65 29.67 0.28
C PRO A 163 11.65 29.90 1.44
N SER A 164 12.75 30.56 1.15
CA SER A 164 13.77 30.98 2.11
C SER A 164 14.30 32.36 1.73
N ASN A 165 14.82 33.11 2.71
CA ASN A 165 15.32 34.47 2.50
C ASN A 165 16.48 34.57 1.48
N ASP A 166 17.08 33.43 1.11
CA ASP A 166 18.25 33.31 0.23
C ASP A 166 18.05 32.11 -0.74
N GLY A 167 16.91 32.11 -1.44
CA GLY A 167 16.56 31.09 -2.44
C GLY A 167 15.56 30.05 -1.94
N LEU A 168 15.78 28.78 -2.29
CA LEU A 168 14.85 27.69 -2.08
C LEU A 168 15.31 26.75 -0.95
N LYS A 169 14.39 26.26 -0.11
CA LYS A 169 14.64 25.12 0.78
C LYS A 169 13.93 23.87 0.27
N ALA A 170 14.62 22.74 0.29
CA ALA A 170 14.07 21.43 -0.02
C ALA A 170 14.11 20.55 1.23
N ASP A 171 12.96 20.00 1.61
CA ASP A 171 12.87 18.98 2.66
C ASP A 171 12.98 17.60 2.02
N ILE A 172 13.86 16.77 2.57
CA ILE A 172 14.23 15.50 1.96
C ILE A 172 14.16 14.41 3.01
N LEU A 173 13.64 13.27 2.58
CA LEU A 173 13.56 12.04 3.34
C LEU A 173 14.54 11.03 2.75
N ILE A 174 15.31 10.39 3.61
CA ILE A 174 16.30 9.38 3.21
C ILE A 174 15.99 8.08 3.93
N LYS A 175 15.90 6.99 3.16
CA LYS A 175 15.68 5.63 3.65
C LYS A 175 16.99 4.86 3.61
N PHE A 176 17.38 4.33 4.76
CA PHE A 176 18.45 3.35 4.90
C PHE A 176 17.89 2.03 5.41
N GLN A 177 18.62 0.94 5.18
CA GLN A 177 18.29 -0.39 5.66
C GLN A 177 19.53 -1.01 6.30
N PHE A 178 19.42 -1.32 7.60
CA PHE A 178 20.49 -1.90 8.39
C PHE A 178 19.99 -2.44 9.75
N PRO A 179 20.79 -3.25 10.47
CA PRO A 179 20.42 -3.77 11.80
C PRO A 179 20.44 -2.71 12.92
N HIS A 180 19.55 -2.83 13.90
CA HIS A 180 19.31 -1.79 14.93
C HIS A 180 20.53 -1.43 15.79
N ASN A 181 21.47 -2.35 16.00
CA ASN A 181 22.67 -2.13 16.81
C ASN A 181 23.60 -1.02 16.29
N ASN A 182 23.45 -0.60 15.02
CA ASN A 182 24.34 0.35 14.37
C ASN A 182 23.74 1.74 14.10
N VAL A 183 22.53 2.03 14.60
CA VAL A 183 21.77 3.27 14.30
C VAL A 183 22.57 4.55 14.58
N GLY A 184 23.12 4.69 15.79
CA GLY A 184 23.84 5.91 16.18
C GLY A 184 25.11 6.16 15.36
N THR A 185 25.84 5.10 15.03
CA THR A 185 27.09 5.18 14.24
C THR A 185 26.79 5.50 12.78
N LEU A 186 25.81 4.82 12.18
CA LEU A 186 25.43 5.03 10.78
C LEU A 186 24.82 6.43 10.56
N LYS A 187 24.02 6.92 11.51
CA LYS A 187 23.53 8.29 11.48
C LYS A 187 24.67 9.31 11.46
N LYS A 188 25.64 9.18 12.38
CA LYS A 188 26.82 10.06 12.43
C LYS A 188 27.65 10.00 11.15
N GLN A 189 27.81 8.81 10.56
CA GLN A 189 28.47 8.64 9.27
C GLN A 189 27.71 9.34 8.14
N ALA A 190 26.38 9.18 8.07
CA ALA A 190 25.54 9.82 7.07
C ALA A 190 25.62 11.35 7.16
N ASP A 191 25.56 11.90 8.38
CA ASP A 191 25.75 13.32 8.62
C ASP A 191 27.12 13.82 8.16
N SER A 192 28.19 13.07 8.44
CA SER A 192 29.55 13.41 8.04
C SER A 192 29.74 13.38 6.52
N ILE A 193 29.19 12.37 5.85
CA ILE A 193 29.22 12.24 4.38
C ILE A 193 28.49 13.42 3.74
N LEU A 194 27.26 13.72 4.18
CA LEU A 194 26.50 14.87 3.68
C LEU A 194 27.25 16.17 3.93
N TYR A 195 27.75 16.39 5.14
CA TYR A 195 28.51 17.61 5.48
C TYR A 195 29.71 17.82 4.57
N LYS A 196 30.55 16.79 4.39
CA LYS A 196 31.74 16.86 3.52
C LYS A 196 31.36 17.15 2.07
N LYS A 197 30.32 16.49 1.56
CA LYS A 197 29.96 16.59 0.14
C LYS A 197 29.24 17.89 -0.21
N LEU A 198 28.45 18.44 0.72
CA LEU A 198 27.73 19.71 0.56
C LEU A 198 28.62 20.95 0.81
N GLN A 199 29.79 20.79 1.42
CA GLN A 199 30.82 21.84 1.49
C GLN A 199 31.73 21.88 0.27
N SER A 200 31.67 20.88 -0.60
CA SER A 200 32.38 20.91 -1.88
C SER A 200 31.78 21.98 -2.79
N THR A 201 32.62 22.81 -3.41
CA THR A 201 32.24 23.85 -4.39
C THR A 201 31.46 23.33 -5.60
N GLN A 202 31.40 22.02 -5.80
CA GLN A 202 30.69 21.37 -6.90
C GLN A 202 29.21 21.05 -6.59
N SER A 203 28.75 21.12 -5.34
CA SER A 203 27.36 20.79 -5.02
C SER A 203 26.43 21.98 -5.25
N SER A 204 25.28 21.72 -5.87
CA SER A 204 24.23 22.73 -6.03
C SER A 204 23.43 22.94 -4.74
N LEU A 205 23.59 22.02 -3.79
CA LEU A 205 22.92 21.98 -2.50
C LEU A 205 23.84 22.50 -1.40
N LYS A 206 23.35 23.44 -0.59
CA LYS A 206 23.99 23.86 0.66
C LYS A 206 23.17 23.40 1.85
N ARG A 207 23.78 22.77 2.85
CA ARG A 207 23.06 22.38 4.07
C ARG A 207 22.60 23.62 4.84
N ASP A 208 21.39 23.59 5.39
CA ASP A 208 20.99 24.59 6.38
C ASP A 208 21.71 24.33 7.72
N ILE A 209 22.65 25.20 8.08
CA ILE A 209 23.45 25.07 9.31
C ILE A 209 22.58 25.28 10.56
N SER A 210 21.37 25.88 10.43
CA SER A 210 20.45 26.06 11.55
C SER A 210 19.73 24.78 11.99
N LEU A 211 19.80 23.69 11.21
CA LEU A 211 19.22 22.39 11.57
C LEU A 211 20.35 21.45 12.03
N PRO A 212 20.34 21.00 13.30
CA PRO A 212 21.39 20.13 13.80
C PRO A 212 21.11 18.72 13.29
N HIS A 213 21.77 18.36 12.19
CA HIS A 213 21.85 16.98 11.68
C HIS A 213 20.55 16.39 11.09
N LEU A 214 20.70 15.26 10.42
CA LEU A 214 19.58 14.43 9.98
C LEU A 214 18.72 14.05 11.20
N ARG A 215 17.41 14.29 11.11
CA ARG A 215 16.44 13.96 12.16
C ARG A 215 15.82 12.60 11.87
N GLU A 216 15.93 11.67 12.81
CA GLU A 216 15.23 10.38 12.68
C GLU A 216 13.72 10.58 12.74
N ILE A 217 12.97 9.83 11.94
CA ILE A 217 11.52 9.89 11.86
C ILE A 217 10.94 8.51 12.07
N ASN A 218 9.76 8.44 12.69
CA ASN A 218 9.00 7.20 12.82
C ASN A 218 8.71 6.59 11.44
N ALA A 219 8.87 5.27 11.32
CA ALA A 219 8.68 4.54 10.07
C ALA A 219 7.29 4.72 9.44
N ALA A 220 6.21 4.73 10.23
CA ALA A 220 4.85 4.92 9.71
C ALA A 220 4.65 6.33 9.13
N GLN A 221 5.21 7.36 9.78
CA GLN A 221 5.16 8.73 9.27
C GLN A 221 5.99 8.86 7.99
N ALA A 222 7.18 8.25 7.97
CA ALA A 222 8.06 8.30 6.81
C ALA A 222 7.46 7.55 5.61
N GLU A 223 6.89 6.36 5.81
CA GLU A 223 6.20 5.63 4.74
C GLU A 223 4.95 6.39 4.25
N ASN A 224 4.20 7.04 5.14
CA ASN A 224 3.11 7.92 4.69
C ASN A 224 3.61 9.04 3.77
N ILE A 225 4.76 9.66 4.08
CA ILE A 225 5.36 10.71 3.23
C ILE A 225 5.81 10.12 1.89
N LEU A 226 6.55 9.01 1.90
CA LEU A 226 7.07 8.35 0.70
C LEU A 226 5.96 7.89 -0.26
N ASN A 227 4.79 7.57 0.28
CA ASN A 227 3.65 7.04 -0.48
C ASN A 227 2.53 8.08 -0.67
N SER A 228 2.78 9.35 -0.32
CA SER A 228 1.79 10.43 -0.47
C SER A 228 1.67 11.00 -1.88
N ASP A 229 2.67 10.75 -2.74
CA ASP A 229 2.59 11.04 -4.17
C ASP A 229 1.43 10.25 -4.80
N CYS A 230 0.69 10.89 -5.70
CA CYS A 230 -0.46 10.25 -6.34
C CYS A 230 -0.08 9.39 -7.56
N GLY A 231 -1.01 8.53 -7.96
CA GLY A 231 -0.97 7.84 -9.26
C GLY A 231 0.11 6.77 -9.38
N LEU A 232 0.74 6.38 -8.26
CA LEU A 232 1.70 5.28 -8.22
C LEU A 232 0.95 3.97 -7.96
N GLY A 233 0.94 3.07 -8.94
CA GLY A 233 0.23 1.80 -8.88
C GLY A 233 0.93 0.75 -9.74
N MET A 234 0.18 0.03 -10.57
CA MET A 234 0.70 -0.95 -11.52
C MET A 234 1.85 -0.37 -12.36
N GLU A 235 3.00 -1.05 -12.35
CA GLU A 235 4.09 -0.80 -13.29
C GLU A 235 3.81 -1.59 -14.58
N TYR A 236 3.53 -0.89 -15.66
CA TYR A 236 3.27 -1.50 -16.97
C TYR A 236 4.51 -2.29 -17.44
N PRO A 237 4.46 -3.61 -17.64
CA PRO A 237 5.54 -4.28 -18.38
C PRO A 237 5.43 -3.93 -19.87
N PRO A 238 6.54 -3.73 -20.60
CA PRO A 238 6.52 -3.38 -22.02
C PRO A 238 5.88 -4.41 -22.99
N THR A 239 5.39 -5.58 -22.53
CA THR A 239 5.08 -6.69 -23.45
C THR A 239 3.89 -7.61 -23.11
N ALA A 240 3.09 -7.37 -22.06
CA ALA A 240 1.93 -8.23 -21.79
C ALA A 240 0.63 -7.61 -22.32
N ARG A 241 0.16 -8.04 -23.49
CA ARG A 241 -1.23 -7.79 -23.90
C ARG A 241 -2.12 -8.72 -23.08
N ILE A 242 -2.90 -8.17 -22.17
CA ILE A 242 -3.83 -8.93 -21.33
C ILE A 242 -5.22 -8.79 -21.97
N ALA A 243 -5.82 -9.92 -22.34
CA ALA A 243 -7.19 -10.00 -22.81
C ALA A 243 -8.06 -10.63 -21.71
N ASP A 244 -9.33 -10.21 -21.65
CA ASP A 244 -10.32 -10.58 -20.64
C ASP A 244 -10.02 -10.03 -19.23
N GLY A 245 -11.07 -9.58 -18.53
CA GLY A 245 -10.94 -9.06 -17.17
C GLY A 245 -10.34 -10.13 -16.26
N LYS A 246 -9.44 -9.72 -15.36
CA LYS A 246 -8.73 -10.64 -14.46
C LYS A 246 -8.65 -10.11 -13.03
N PRO A 247 -8.36 -10.97 -12.04
CA PRO A 247 -8.07 -10.52 -10.70
C PRO A 247 -6.88 -9.56 -10.68
N ALA A 248 -7.07 -8.41 -10.05
CA ALA A 248 -6.01 -7.43 -9.86
C ALA A 248 -4.98 -7.91 -8.84
N GLU A 249 -3.72 -7.70 -9.15
CA GLU A 249 -2.63 -7.95 -8.20
C GLU A 249 -2.66 -6.96 -7.04
N LYS A 250 -2.11 -7.39 -5.91
CA LYS A 250 -1.99 -6.53 -4.72
C LYS A 250 -1.17 -5.29 -5.07
N ALA A 251 -1.67 -4.12 -4.66
CA ALA A 251 -1.06 -2.81 -4.91
C ALA A 251 -1.07 -2.31 -6.37
N SER A 252 -1.68 -3.02 -7.32
CA SER A 252 -1.85 -2.50 -8.69
C SER A 252 -2.73 -1.25 -8.76
N TRP A 253 -3.80 -1.22 -7.95
CA TRP A 253 -4.78 -0.12 -7.93
C TRP A 253 -5.01 0.37 -6.50
N PRO A 254 -4.00 0.96 -5.86
CA PRO A 254 -4.01 1.23 -4.42
C PRO A 254 -5.00 2.34 -4.00
N TRP A 255 -5.60 3.04 -4.97
CA TRP A 255 -6.67 4.01 -4.76
C TRP A 255 -8.08 3.43 -4.83
N GLN A 256 -8.23 2.18 -5.31
CA GLN A 256 -9.53 1.53 -5.36
C GLN A 256 -10.06 1.33 -3.95
N SER A 257 -11.35 1.65 -3.78
CA SER A 257 -12.07 1.41 -2.54
C SER A 257 -13.49 0.93 -2.81
N SER A 258 -14.08 0.26 -1.82
CA SER A 258 -15.44 -0.26 -1.88
C SER A 258 -16.30 0.46 -0.85
N LEU A 259 -17.39 1.06 -1.30
CA LEU A 259 -18.45 1.64 -0.49
C LEU A 259 -19.44 0.54 -0.10
N GLN A 260 -19.69 0.43 1.20
CA GLN A 260 -20.48 -0.65 1.78
C GLN A 260 -21.55 -0.13 2.72
N VAL A 261 -22.71 -0.80 2.73
CA VAL A 261 -23.76 -0.66 3.74
C VAL A 261 -23.91 -2.01 4.42
N ASP A 262 -23.86 -2.03 5.76
CA ASP A 262 -23.89 -3.26 6.56
C ASP A 262 -22.87 -4.33 6.11
N GLY A 263 -21.70 -3.88 5.64
CA GLY A 263 -20.62 -4.75 5.14
C GLY A 263 -20.83 -5.28 3.71
N ILE A 264 -21.95 -4.95 3.07
CA ILE A 264 -22.28 -5.36 1.70
C ILE A 264 -21.78 -4.31 0.72
N HIS A 265 -21.00 -4.74 -0.27
CA HIS A 265 -20.53 -3.88 -1.37
C HIS A 265 -21.69 -3.39 -2.23
N LEU A 266 -21.73 -2.07 -2.48
CA LEU A 266 -22.72 -1.44 -3.36
C LEU A 266 -22.07 -0.68 -4.52
N CYS A 267 -20.95 -0.01 -4.25
CA CYS A 267 -20.27 0.83 -5.24
C CYS A 267 -18.75 0.84 -5.03
N GLY A 268 -18.02 1.18 -6.08
CA GLY A 268 -16.63 1.60 -6.01
C GLY A 268 -16.46 3.08 -5.61
N ALA A 269 -15.23 3.42 -5.24
CA ALA A 269 -14.79 4.80 -5.10
C ALA A 269 -13.27 4.89 -5.28
N SER A 270 -12.79 6.10 -5.58
CA SER A 270 -11.38 6.39 -5.81
C SER A 270 -10.82 7.28 -4.72
N LEU A 271 -9.72 6.86 -4.09
CA LEU A 271 -9.00 7.67 -3.11
C LEU A 271 -8.25 8.82 -3.79
N ILE A 272 -8.61 10.06 -3.47
CA ILE A 272 -8.03 11.28 -4.07
C ILE A 272 -7.24 12.12 -3.06
N GLY A 273 -7.33 11.80 -1.77
CA GLY A 273 -6.59 12.46 -0.69
C GLY A 273 -6.54 11.58 0.55
N SER A 274 -5.89 12.04 1.62
CA SER A 274 -5.79 11.25 2.86
C SER A 274 -7.12 11.07 3.60
N GLN A 275 -8.16 11.84 3.25
CA GLN A 275 -9.47 11.76 3.88
C GLN A 275 -10.63 11.91 2.88
N TRP A 276 -10.34 11.90 1.58
CA TRP A 276 -11.31 12.20 0.53
C TRP A 276 -11.32 11.11 -0.54
N LEU A 277 -12.53 10.69 -0.91
CA LEU A 277 -12.80 9.79 -2.01
C LEU A 277 -13.68 10.49 -3.05
N LEU A 278 -13.56 10.08 -4.31
CA LEU A 278 -14.43 10.46 -5.41
C LEU A 278 -15.23 9.24 -5.89
N THR A 279 -16.52 9.41 -6.15
CA THR A 279 -17.44 8.33 -6.56
C THR A 279 -18.62 8.93 -7.33
N SER A 280 -19.60 8.12 -7.73
CA SER A 280 -20.82 8.57 -8.41
C SER A 280 -21.88 9.03 -7.39
N ALA A 281 -22.77 9.92 -7.82
CA ALA A 281 -23.84 10.43 -6.98
C ALA A 281 -24.93 9.37 -6.75
N HIS A 282 -25.27 8.61 -7.79
CA HIS A 282 -26.35 7.63 -7.77
C HIS A 282 -26.16 6.51 -6.74
N CYS A 283 -24.91 6.26 -6.30
CA CYS A 283 -24.62 5.32 -5.20
C CYS A 283 -25.38 5.67 -3.91
N PHE A 284 -25.79 6.93 -3.74
CA PHE A 284 -26.45 7.44 -2.54
C PHE A 284 -27.94 7.72 -2.71
N ASP A 285 -28.56 7.30 -3.81
CA ASP A 285 -29.99 7.52 -4.05
C ASP A 285 -30.87 6.85 -2.99
N THR A 286 -30.56 5.58 -2.69
CA THR A 286 -31.29 4.77 -1.71
C THR A 286 -30.87 5.08 -0.28
N TYR A 287 -29.55 5.05 0.00
CA TYR A 287 -29.01 5.20 1.35
C TYR A 287 -28.30 6.54 1.51
N LYS A 288 -29.02 7.56 1.98
CA LYS A 288 -28.49 8.93 2.10
C LYS A 288 -27.72 9.20 3.40
N ASN A 289 -27.95 8.42 4.45
CA ASN A 289 -27.37 8.66 5.77
C ASN A 289 -25.90 8.18 5.82
N PRO A 290 -24.90 9.07 5.97
CA PRO A 290 -23.48 8.67 5.98
C PRO A 290 -23.11 7.67 7.09
N LYS A 291 -23.87 7.63 8.18
CA LYS A 291 -23.61 6.73 9.32
C LYS A 291 -23.83 5.24 8.99
N LEU A 292 -24.60 4.95 7.95
CA LEU A 292 -24.84 3.58 7.47
C LEU A 292 -23.69 3.06 6.61
N TRP A 293 -22.83 3.95 6.14
CA TRP A 293 -21.80 3.62 5.17
C TRP A 293 -20.44 3.40 5.80
N THR A 294 -19.72 2.42 5.27
CA THR A 294 -18.29 2.22 5.48
C THR A 294 -17.55 2.17 4.16
N VAL A 295 -16.26 2.49 4.20
CA VAL A 295 -15.34 2.34 3.07
C VAL A 295 -14.34 1.27 3.43
N SER A 296 -14.17 0.28 2.56
CA SER A 296 -13.13 -0.73 2.65
C SER A 296 -12.06 -0.50 1.57
N PHE A 297 -10.81 -0.84 1.91
CA PHE A 297 -9.64 -0.71 1.03
C PHE A 297 -8.93 -2.06 0.87
N GLY A 298 -8.12 -2.19 -0.19
CA GLY A 298 -7.40 -3.41 -0.53
C GLY A 298 -8.04 -4.11 -1.73
N THR A 299 -7.65 -5.37 -1.97
CA THR A 299 -8.08 -6.13 -3.15
C THR A 299 -9.18 -7.15 -2.87
N THR A 300 -9.62 -7.31 -1.61
CA THR A 300 -10.60 -8.33 -1.20
C THR A 300 -11.69 -7.76 -0.29
N LEU A 301 -12.95 -8.10 -0.57
CA LEU A 301 -14.10 -7.61 0.22
C LEU A 301 -14.25 -8.28 1.59
N SER A 302 -14.06 -9.61 1.67
CA SER A 302 -14.22 -10.38 2.92
C SER A 302 -13.14 -10.09 3.97
N HIS A 303 -11.93 -9.76 3.52
CA HIS A 303 -10.78 -9.46 4.37
C HIS A 303 -10.11 -8.18 3.86
N PRO A 304 -10.75 -7.02 4.06
CA PRO A 304 -10.19 -5.77 3.55
C PRO A 304 -8.90 -5.42 4.29
N LEU A 305 -8.00 -4.73 3.61
CA LEU A 305 -6.77 -4.19 4.21
C LEU A 305 -7.11 -3.25 5.37
N MET A 306 -8.17 -2.46 5.19
CA MET A 306 -8.58 -1.44 6.14
C MET A 306 -10.04 -1.06 5.89
N THR A 307 -10.74 -0.70 6.96
CA THR A 307 -12.08 -0.10 6.89
C THR A 307 -12.11 1.27 7.58
N ARG A 308 -12.91 2.20 7.06
CA ARG A 308 -13.13 3.53 7.63
C ARG A 308 -14.61 3.90 7.62
N LYS A 309 -15.04 4.67 8.63
CA LYS A 309 -16.37 5.28 8.66
C LYS A 309 -16.40 6.53 7.79
N ILE A 310 -17.60 6.92 7.36
CA ILE A 310 -17.82 8.14 6.59
C ILE A 310 -18.31 9.25 7.53
N ALA A 311 -17.70 10.45 7.40
CA ALA A 311 -18.14 11.66 8.09
C ALA A 311 -19.23 12.39 7.31
N SER A 312 -19.05 12.54 6.00
CA SER A 312 -19.99 13.26 5.15
C SER A 312 -19.96 12.75 3.71
N ILE A 313 -21.11 12.84 3.05
CA ILE A 313 -21.30 12.57 1.63
C ILE A 313 -21.78 13.89 1.01
N ILE A 314 -21.12 14.34 -0.06
CA ILE A 314 -21.45 15.58 -0.76
C ILE A 314 -21.71 15.23 -2.22
N ILE A 315 -22.98 15.28 -2.60
CA ILE A 315 -23.46 15.04 -3.96
C ILE A 315 -23.42 16.35 -4.75
N HIS A 316 -23.16 16.28 -6.06
CA HIS A 316 -23.21 17.44 -6.93
C HIS A 316 -24.59 18.11 -6.91
N GLU A 317 -24.63 19.44 -6.85
CA GLU A 317 -25.87 20.21 -6.64
C GLU A 317 -26.89 20.06 -7.77
N ASN A 318 -26.41 19.77 -8.98
CA ASN A 318 -27.25 19.60 -10.17
C ASN A 318 -27.67 18.15 -10.43
N TYR A 319 -27.16 17.20 -9.63
CA TYR A 319 -27.49 15.79 -9.80
C TYR A 319 -28.99 15.55 -9.58
N ALA A 320 -29.59 14.78 -10.48
CA ALA A 320 -30.95 14.29 -10.34
C ALA A 320 -31.03 12.87 -10.91
N SER A 321 -31.60 11.92 -10.16
CA SER A 321 -31.58 10.49 -10.51
C SER A 321 -32.21 10.12 -11.86
N HIS A 322 -33.13 10.94 -12.37
CA HIS A 322 -33.73 10.75 -13.71
C HIS A 322 -32.85 11.30 -14.84
N LYS A 323 -31.75 11.99 -14.52
CA LYS A 323 -30.74 12.49 -15.44
C LYS A 323 -29.47 11.66 -15.24
N HIS A 324 -28.74 11.47 -16.33
CA HIS A 324 -27.44 10.82 -16.27
C HIS A 324 -26.29 11.81 -16.03
N ASP A 325 -26.55 13.11 -16.18
CA ASP A 325 -25.57 14.18 -15.92
C ASP A 325 -25.30 14.38 -14.44
N ASP A 326 -24.17 15.04 -14.14
CA ASP A 326 -23.76 15.44 -12.79
C ASP A 326 -23.64 14.28 -11.79
N ASP A 327 -23.44 13.05 -12.30
CA ASP A 327 -23.32 11.84 -11.50
C ASP A 327 -21.94 11.73 -10.81
N ILE A 328 -21.73 12.60 -9.82
CA ILE A 328 -20.49 12.73 -9.07
C ILE A 328 -20.77 13.10 -7.62
N ALA A 329 -20.01 12.48 -6.71
CA ALA A 329 -20.02 12.79 -5.29
C ALA A 329 -18.61 12.70 -4.71
N VAL A 330 -18.36 13.48 -3.66
CA VAL A 330 -17.18 13.32 -2.80
C VAL A 330 -17.58 12.81 -1.43
N VAL A 331 -16.75 11.92 -0.90
CA VAL A 331 -16.95 11.29 0.41
C VAL A 331 -15.79 11.67 1.32
N LYS A 332 -16.12 12.19 2.50
CA LYS A 332 -15.14 12.50 3.54
C LYS A 332 -15.08 11.37 4.55
N LEU A 333 -13.91 10.79 4.76
CA LEU A 333 -13.68 9.80 5.80
C LEU A 333 -13.76 10.43 7.20
N SER A 334 -14.11 9.65 8.23
CA SER A 334 -14.14 10.11 9.62
C SER A 334 -12.76 10.44 10.20
N SER A 335 -11.72 9.83 9.65
CA SER A 335 -10.33 10.01 10.07
C SER A 335 -9.42 9.83 8.86
N PRO A 336 -8.31 10.58 8.77
CA PRO A 336 -7.36 10.41 7.69
C PRO A 336 -6.74 9.01 7.70
N ILE A 337 -6.37 8.52 6.52
CA ILE A 337 -5.58 7.31 6.32
C ILE A 337 -4.09 7.67 6.23
N LEU A 338 -3.26 6.71 6.61
CA LEU A 338 -1.82 6.76 6.36
C LEU A 338 -1.54 6.01 5.06
N PHE A 339 -0.86 6.65 4.13
CA PHE A 339 -0.48 6.03 2.87
C PHE A 339 0.59 4.97 3.07
N SER A 340 0.54 3.95 2.24
CA SER A 340 1.50 2.84 2.18
C SER A 340 1.62 2.35 0.75
N GLU A 341 2.51 1.40 0.48
CA GLU A 341 2.63 0.82 -0.86
C GLU A 341 1.29 0.23 -1.38
N ASN A 342 0.45 -0.29 -0.49
CA ASN A 342 -0.85 -0.88 -0.82
C ASN A 342 -2.03 0.10 -0.76
N LEU A 343 -1.79 1.36 -0.37
CA LEU A 343 -2.84 2.36 -0.17
C LEU A 343 -2.31 3.74 -0.52
N ARG A 344 -2.70 4.25 -1.69
CA ARG A 344 -2.25 5.53 -2.25
C ARG A 344 -3.41 6.18 -2.97
N ARG A 345 -3.33 7.49 -3.17
CA ARG A 345 -4.32 8.21 -3.95
C ARG A 345 -4.01 8.16 -5.44
N VAL A 346 -5.04 8.28 -6.27
CA VAL A 346 -4.91 8.53 -7.71
C VAL A 346 -4.68 10.01 -7.99
N CYS A 347 -4.03 10.35 -9.10
CA CYS A 347 -3.90 11.75 -9.51
C CYS A 347 -5.20 12.25 -10.14
N LEU A 348 -5.51 13.53 -9.90
CA LEU A 348 -6.59 14.21 -10.59
C LEU A 348 -6.01 14.99 -11.78
N PRO A 349 -6.52 14.78 -13.00
CA PRO A 349 -6.06 15.53 -14.16
C PRO A 349 -6.46 17.01 -14.05
N ASP A 350 -5.68 17.90 -14.68
CA ASP A 350 -6.09 19.29 -14.86
C ASP A 350 -7.37 19.40 -15.69
N ALA A 351 -8.13 20.47 -15.51
CA ALA A 351 -9.38 20.70 -16.25
C ALA A 351 -9.17 20.73 -17.78
N THR A 352 -7.96 21.09 -18.22
CA THR A 352 -7.57 21.16 -19.64
C THR A 352 -6.96 19.87 -20.16
N PHE A 353 -6.81 18.82 -19.34
CA PHE A 353 -6.26 17.55 -19.78
C PHE A 353 -7.17 16.93 -20.84
N GLN A 354 -6.57 16.53 -21.96
CA GLN A 354 -7.28 15.91 -23.08
C GLN A 354 -6.83 14.47 -23.24
N VAL A 355 -7.80 13.58 -23.42
CA VAL A 355 -7.56 12.18 -23.76
C VAL A 355 -8.03 11.93 -25.18
N LEU A 356 -7.19 11.24 -25.96
CA LEU A 356 -7.50 10.94 -27.35
C LEU A 356 -8.33 9.66 -27.46
N PRO A 357 -9.23 9.54 -28.47
CA PRO A 357 -9.88 8.27 -28.78
C PRO A 357 -8.85 7.15 -29.00
N LYS A 358 -9.22 5.92 -28.66
CA LYS A 358 -8.37 4.71 -28.68
C LYS A 358 -7.24 4.70 -27.64
N SER A 359 -7.14 5.71 -26.78
CA SER A 359 -6.23 5.66 -25.63
C SER A 359 -6.62 4.50 -24.73
N LYS A 360 -5.61 3.73 -24.30
CA LYS A 360 -5.78 2.61 -23.37
C LYS A 360 -6.00 3.11 -21.96
N VAL A 361 -7.03 2.60 -21.32
CA VAL A 361 -7.45 2.95 -19.96
C VAL A 361 -7.85 1.69 -19.21
N PHE A 362 -7.82 1.75 -17.89
CA PHE A 362 -8.24 0.66 -17.03
C PHE A 362 -9.46 1.06 -16.22
N VAL A 363 -10.40 0.13 -16.12
CA VAL A 363 -11.48 0.18 -15.13
C VAL A 363 -11.33 -0.99 -14.18
N THR A 364 -11.61 -0.74 -12.90
CA THR A 364 -11.44 -1.72 -11.82
C THR A 364 -12.64 -1.70 -10.89
N GLY A 365 -13.00 -2.86 -10.35
CA GLY A 365 -14.10 -2.95 -9.39
C GLY A 365 -14.45 -4.38 -8.99
N TRP A 366 -15.48 -4.49 -8.15
CA TRP A 366 -16.04 -5.75 -7.64
C TRP A 366 -17.45 -5.99 -8.19
N GLY A 367 -17.79 -5.35 -9.31
CA GLY A 367 -19.05 -5.54 -9.99
C GLY A 367 -19.22 -6.94 -10.59
N ALA A 368 -20.44 -7.23 -11.02
CA ALA A 368 -20.80 -8.52 -11.57
C ALA A 368 -19.99 -8.83 -12.84
N LEU A 369 -19.43 -10.05 -12.94
CA LEU A 369 -18.62 -10.47 -14.10
C LEU A 369 -19.43 -10.64 -15.41
N LYS A 370 -20.75 -10.61 -15.29
CA LYS A 370 -21.73 -10.65 -16.37
C LYS A 370 -23.05 -10.08 -15.84
N ALA A 371 -23.92 -9.62 -16.73
CA ALA A 371 -25.23 -9.12 -16.35
C ALA A 371 -25.99 -10.14 -15.47
N ASN A 372 -26.57 -9.66 -14.36
CA ASN A 372 -27.26 -10.48 -13.35
C ASN A 372 -26.38 -11.60 -12.72
N GLY A 373 -25.05 -11.46 -12.77
CA GLY A 373 -24.10 -12.41 -12.20
C GLY A 373 -23.75 -12.11 -10.74
N PRO A 374 -23.02 -13.02 -10.07
CA PRO A 374 -22.52 -12.79 -8.72
C PRO A 374 -21.37 -11.77 -8.70
N PHE A 375 -21.22 -11.07 -7.58
CA PHE A 375 -20.10 -10.17 -7.30
C PHE A 375 -18.85 -10.96 -6.89
N PRO A 376 -17.67 -10.72 -7.50
CA PRO A 376 -16.42 -11.34 -7.08
C PRO A 376 -15.93 -10.79 -5.74
N ASN A 377 -15.31 -11.64 -4.92
CA ASN A 377 -14.66 -11.19 -3.69
C ASN A 377 -13.33 -10.46 -3.97
N SER A 378 -12.62 -10.86 -5.03
CA SER A 378 -11.34 -10.28 -5.43
C SER A 378 -11.56 -9.17 -6.45
N LEU A 379 -10.81 -8.07 -6.32
CA LEU A 379 -10.85 -6.94 -7.23
C LEU A 379 -10.54 -7.40 -8.66
N GLN A 380 -11.31 -6.93 -9.64
CA GLN A 380 -11.07 -7.17 -11.05
C GLN A 380 -10.50 -5.93 -11.72
N GLU A 381 -9.75 -6.14 -12.79
CA GLU A 381 -9.23 -5.12 -13.69
C GLU A 381 -9.52 -5.49 -15.14
N VAL A 382 -9.80 -4.50 -15.97
CA VAL A 382 -9.91 -4.68 -17.42
C VAL A 382 -9.37 -3.46 -18.17
N GLU A 383 -8.59 -3.74 -19.22
CA GLU A 383 -8.09 -2.72 -20.15
C GLU A 383 -9.11 -2.50 -21.27
N ILE A 384 -9.53 -1.24 -21.45
CA ILE A 384 -10.47 -0.81 -22.49
C ILE A 384 -9.95 0.43 -23.21
N GLU A 385 -10.70 0.92 -24.19
CA GLU A 385 -10.33 2.08 -25.00
C GLU A 385 -11.31 3.24 -24.84
N ILE A 386 -10.79 4.47 -24.90
CA ILE A 386 -11.65 5.66 -25.02
C ILE A 386 -12.34 5.68 -26.38
N ILE A 387 -13.64 5.94 -26.38
CA ILE A 387 -14.46 6.16 -27.57
C ILE A 387 -14.87 7.64 -27.60
N SER A 388 -14.81 8.28 -28.77
CA SER A 388 -15.24 9.68 -28.89
C SER A 388 -16.74 9.83 -28.63
N ASN A 389 -17.14 10.97 -28.06
CA ASN A 389 -18.55 11.27 -27.85
C ASN A 389 -19.34 11.27 -29.17
N ASP A 390 -18.73 11.67 -30.30
CA ASP A 390 -19.37 11.63 -31.62
C ASP A 390 -19.75 10.20 -32.02
N VAL A 391 -18.85 9.23 -31.78
CA VAL A 391 -19.13 7.82 -32.03
C VAL A 391 -20.17 7.29 -31.06
N CYS A 392 -20.06 7.63 -29.77
CA CYS A 392 -21.05 7.17 -28.79
C CYS A 392 -22.43 7.79 -28.99
N ASN A 393 -22.53 8.95 -29.65
CA ASN A 393 -23.79 9.60 -29.99
C ASN A 393 -24.35 9.19 -31.36
N GLN A 394 -23.75 8.24 -32.07
CA GLN A 394 -24.38 7.64 -33.25
C GLN A 394 -25.72 7.01 -32.87
N VAL A 395 -26.66 7.00 -33.82
CA VAL A 395 -28.05 6.55 -33.63
C VAL A 395 -28.13 5.11 -33.09
N ASN A 396 -27.25 4.23 -33.54
CA ASN A 396 -27.17 2.83 -33.12
C ASN A 396 -26.46 2.63 -31.77
N VAL A 397 -25.79 3.66 -31.24
CA VAL A 397 -25.04 3.61 -29.97
C VAL A 397 -25.88 4.22 -28.84
N TYR A 398 -25.79 5.52 -28.58
CA TYR A 398 -26.63 6.20 -27.57
C TYR A 398 -27.47 7.35 -28.14
N GLY A 399 -27.43 7.60 -29.46
CA GLY A 399 -28.39 8.49 -30.13
C GLY A 399 -28.46 9.92 -29.58
N GLY A 400 -27.34 10.47 -29.09
CA GLY A 400 -27.27 11.83 -28.55
C GLY A 400 -27.36 11.93 -27.02
N ALA A 401 -27.51 10.82 -26.30
CA ALA A 401 -27.63 10.83 -24.84
C ALA A 401 -26.31 11.12 -24.09
N VAL A 402 -25.15 11.06 -24.75
CA VAL A 402 -23.84 11.27 -24.11
C VAL A 402 -23.47 12.75 -24.16
N SER A 403 -23.54 13.42 -23.02
CA SER A 403 -23.21 14.85 -22.89
C SER A 403 -21.70 15.11 -22.91
N SER A 404 -21.29 16.39 -22.98
CA SER A 404 -19.88 16.78 -22.86
C SER A 404 -19.29 16.51 -21.46
N ALA A 405 -20.13 16.37 -20.43
CA ALA A 405 -19.72 16.05 -19.06
C ALA A 405 -19.51 14.55 -18.84
N MET A 406 -19.73 13.74 -19.88
CA MET A 406 -19.53 12.29 -19.89
C MET A 406 -18.35 11.91 -20.80
N ILE A 407 -17.75 10.76 -20.51
CA ILE A 407 -16.75 10.09 -21.33
C ILE A 407 -17.18 8.65 -21.57
N CYS A 408 -16.94 8.18 -22.80
CA CYS A 408 -17.33 6.85 -23.25
C CYS A 408 -16.08 5.97 -23.36
N ALA A 409 -16.13 4.74 -22.84
CA ALA A 409 -15.02 3.81 -22.93
C ALA A 409 -15.50 2.36 -23.04
N GLY A 410 -14.73 1.53 -23.73
CA GLY A 410 -15.10 0.14 -24.01
C GLY A 410 -14.74 -0.26 -25.43
N PHE A 411 -15.45 -1.25 -25.96
CA PHE A 411 -15.37 -1.67 -27.35
C PHE A 411 -16.77 -1.72 -27.95
N LEU A 412 -16.95 -1.21 -29.18
CA LEU A 412 -18.25 -1.29 -29.87
C LEU A 412 -18.68 -2.74 -30.15
N THR A 413 -17.73 -3.67 -30.23
CA THR A 413 -17.99 -5.11 -30.30
C THR A 413 -18.53 -5.70 -28.99
N GLY A 414 -18.62 -4.90 -27.92
CA GLY A 414 -19.02 -5.33 -26.58
C GLY A 414 -17.94 -6.14 -25.86
N LYS A 415 -18.40 -7.10 -25.04
CA LYS A 415 -17.65 -8.03 -24.18
C LYS A 415 -17.01 -7.41 -22.93
N LEU A 416 -16.06 -6.50 -23.11
CA LEU A 416 -15.31 -5.91 -21.99
C LEU A 416 -15.93 -4.57 -21.60
N ASP A 417 -16.39 -4.48 -20.36
CA ASP A 417 -17.14 -3.35 -19.84
C ASP A 417 -17.14 -3.35 -18.30
N ALA A 418 -17.50 -2.22 -17.71
CA ALA A 418 -17.93 -2.18 -16.32
C ALA A 418 -19.35 -2.75 -16.18
N CYS A 419 -19.74 -3.19 -14.98
CA CYS A 419 -21.06 -3.75 -14.74
C CYS A 419 -21.66 -3.28 -13.40
N GLU A 420 -22.83 -3.83 -13.07
CA GLU A 420 -23.50 -3.59 -11.79
C GLU A 420 -22.53 -3.79 -10.61
N GLY A 421 -22.44 -2.82 -9.71
CA GLY A 421 -21.50 -2.79 -8.58
C GLY A 421 -20.18 -2.07 -8.86
N ASP A 422 -19.78 -1.89 -10.13
CA ASP A 422 -18.57 -1.10 -10.46
C ASP A 422 -18.81 0.41 -10.38
N SER A 423 -20.08 0.85 -10.33
CA SER A 423 -20.51 2.24 -10.16
C SER A 423 -19.68 3.00 -9.13
N GLY A 424 -19.25 4.21 -9.49
CA GLY A 424 -18.38 5.04 -8.65
C GLY A 424 -16.89 4.65 -8.69
N GLY A 425 -16.56 3.49 -9.28
CA GLY A 425 -15.20 3.02 -9.49
C GLY A 425 -14.40 3.86 -10.49
N PRO A 426 -13.06 3.75 -10.46
CA PRO A 426 -12.16 4.53 -11.30
C PRO A 426 -12.11 4.06 -12.76
N LEU A 427 -12.05 5.02 -13.68
CA LEU A 427 -11.48 4.86 -15.02
C LEU A 427 -10.16 5.64 -15.09
N VAL A 428 -9.04 4.94 -15.21
CA VAL A 428 -7.70 5.53 -15.11
C VAL A 428 -6.86 5.38 -16.38
N ILE A 429 -6.02 6.38 -16.63
CA ILE A 429 -5.02 6.36 -17.70
C ILE A 429 -3.62 6.50 -17.13
N SER A 430 -2.66 5.79 -17.71
CA SER A 430 -1.25 6.02 -17.43
C SER A 430 -0.70 7.13 -18.34
N HIS A 431 -0.07 8.14 -17.75
CA HIS A 431 0.63 9.22 -18.44
C HIS A 431 2.01 9.47 -17.77
N ASP A 432 2.89 10.24 -18.42
CA ASP A 432 4.13 10.76 -17.82
C ASP A 432 4.97 9.77 -16.97
N ARG A 433 5.41 8.65 -17.56
CA ARG A 433 6.27 7.65 -16.89
C ARG A 433 5.54 6.87 -15.78
N ASN A 434 4.42 6.23 -16.11
CA ASN A 434 3.63 5.35 -15.22
C ASN A 434 2.91 6.06 -14.05
N ILE A 435 2.50 7.32 -14.25
CA ILE A 435 1.63 8.02 -13.32
C ILE A 435 0.19 7.87 -13.78
N TRP A 436 -0.65 7.35 -12.90
CA TRP A 436 -2.06 7.08 -13.17
C TRP A 436 -2.96 8.27 -12.78
N TYR A 437 -3.79 8.70 -13.72
CA TYR A 437 -4.75 9.77 -13.56
C TYR A 437 -6.18 9.25 -13.66
N LEU A 438 -7.07 9.76 -12.80
CA LEU A 438 -8.49 9.45 -12.81
C LEU A 438 -9.21 10.27 -13.88
N LEU A 439 -9.51 9.66 -15.02
CA LEU A 439 -10.20 10.31 -16.13
C LEU A 439 -11.72 10.27 -15.98
N GLY A 440 -12.24 9.17 -15.43
CA GLY A 440 -13.66 8.91 -15.36
C GLY A 440 -14.07 8.21 -14.07
N ILE A 441 -15.37 8.27 -13.80
CA ILE A 441 -16.06 7.57 -12.71
C ILE A 441 -17.13 6.70 -13.35
N VAL A 442 -17.16 5.40 -13.06
CA VAL A 442 -18.20 4.48 -13.60
C VAL A 442 -19.58 5.04 -13.24
N SER A 443 -20.45 5.24 -14.24
CA SER A 443 -21.73 5.92 -14.05
C SER A 443 -22.91 5.07 -14.53
N TRP A 444 -23.02 4.79 -15.84
CA TRP A 444 -24.16 4.04 -16.38
C TRP A 444 -23.82 3.34 -17.70
N GLY A 445 -24.72 2.46 -18.15
CA GLY A 445 -24.64 1.73 -19.41
C GLY A 445 -25.95 1.00 -19.69
N ILE A 446 -26.09 0.42 -20.89
CA ILE A 446 -27.23 -0.45 -21.23
C ILE A 446 -26.73 -1.89 -21.29
N ASP A 447 -27.12 -2.68 -20.29
CA ASP A 447 -26.52 -3.98 -20.00
C ASP A 447 -24.99 -3.87 -19.80
N CYS A 448 -24.29 -4.99 -19.63
CA CYS A 448 -22.83 -5.01 -19.48
C CYS A 448 -22.21 -5.73 -20.68
N GLY A 449 -21.27 -5.09 -21.38
CA GLY A 449 -20.53 -5.72 -22.48
C GLY A 449 -21.40 -5.98 -23.71
N LYS A 450 -22.45 -5.19 -23.93
CA LYS A 450 -23.35 -5.32 -25.07
C LYS A 450 -22.80 -4.61 -26.31
N GLU A 451 -23.04 -5.19 -27.48
CA GLU A 451 -22.63 -4.61 -28.75
C GLU A 451 -23.26 -3.22 -28.94
N ASN A 452 -22.45 -2.26 -29.39
CA ASN A 452 -22.81 -0.85 -29.56
C ASN A 452 -23.36 -0.19 -28.28
N LYS A 453 -23.01 -0.69 -27.10
CA LYS A 453 -23.38 -0.12 -25.79
C LYS A 453 -22.17 -0.12 -24.84
N PRO A 454 -21.11 0.64 -25.17
CA PRO A 454 -19.96 0.79 -24.28
C PRO A 454 -20.35 1.51 -22.97
N GLY A 455 -19.59 1.31 -21.90
CA GLY A 455 -19.79 2.00 -20.63
C GLY A 455 -19.66 3.51 -20.71
N ILE A 456 -20.49 4.20 -19.93
CA ILE A 456 -20.48 5.66 -19.78
C ILE A 456 -19.99 6.03 -18.38
N TYR A 457 -19.09 7.02 -18.37
CA TYR A 457 -18.39 7.46 -17.19
C TYR A 457 -18.53 8.97 -17.03
N THR A 458 -18.59 9.45 -15.80
CA THR A 458 -18.55 10.89 -15.50
C THR A 458 -17.16 11.44 -15.81
N ARG A 459 -17.04 12.50 -16.63
CA ARG A 459 -15.75 13.07 -17.05
C ARG A 459 -15.13 13.92 -15.94
N VAL A 460 -14.08 13.43 -15.29
CA VAL A 460 -13.47 14.10 -14.12
C VAL A 460 -12.91 15.48 -14.44
N THR A 461 -12.34 15.69 -15.63
CA THR A 461 -11.80 17.00 -16.05
C THR A 461 -12.87 18.09 -16.08
N HIS A 462 -14.13 17.73 -16.41
CA HIS A 462 -15.27 18.65 -16.39
C HIS A 462 -15.57 19.16 -14.98
N TYR A 463 -15.43 18.30 -13.97
CA TYR A 463 -15.75 18.60 -12.56
C TYR A 463 -14.53 19.01 -11.73
N ARG A 464 -13.36 19.25 -12.33
CA ARG A 464 -12.11 19.52 -11.60
C ARG A 464 -12.22 20.70 -10.63
N ASN A 465 -12.91 21.78 -11.05
CA ASN A 465 -13.15 22.95 -10.21
C ASN A 465 -14.14 22.65 -9.07
N TRP A 466 -15.18 21.85 -9.34
CA TRP A 466 -16.13 21.42 -8.33
C TRP A 466 -15.44 20.58 -7.26
N ILE A 467 -14.63 19.59 -7.65
CA ILE A 467 -13.83 18.76 -6.73
C ILE A 467 -12.95 19.65 -5.84
N LYS A 468 -12.26 20.63 -6.43
CA LYS A 468 -11.43 21.60 -5.68
C LYS A 468 -12.24 22.40 -4.68
N SER A 469 -13.43 22.88 -5.07
CA SER A 469 -14.31 23.66 -4.18
C SER A 469 -14.80 22.88 -2.96
N LYS A 470 -14.94 21.55 -3.06
CA LYS A 470 -15.43 20.70 -1.97
C LYS A 470 -14.32 20.13 -1.10
N THR A 471 -13.15 19.85 -1.69
CA THR A 471 -12.09 19.07 -1.04
C THR A 471 -10.81 19.85 -0.81
N ASN A 472 -10.64 20.99 -1.48
CA ASN A 472 -9.39 21.76 -1.56
C ASN A 472 -8.21 20.98 -2.19
N ILE A 473 -8.51 19.98 -3.04
CA ILE A 473 -7.56 19.18 -3.82
C ILE A 473 -7.57 19.64 -5.27
#